data_AF-A0AAU9R440-F1
#
_entry.id   AF-A0AAU9R440-F1
#
_cell.length_a   1.000
_cell.length_b   1.000
_cell.length_c   1.000
_cell.angle_alpha   90.00
_cell.angle_beta   90.00
_cell.angle_gamma   90.00
#
_symmetry.space_group_name_H-M   'P 1'
#
loop_
_entity.id
_entity.type
_entity.pdbx_description
1 polymer ?
#
loop_
_entity_poly.entity_id
_entity_poly.type
_entity_poly.pdbx_seq_one_letter_code
_entity_poly.pdbx_strand_id
1 'polypeptide(L)' 'MAVEIKPNGHKEIIDYRIAPVENIGIWGEMISNFKERGLEQVELFLSDGFVGIKDMLKQYYPKSKFQ' A
#
# COMPACT_ATOMS: atom_id res chain seq x y z
N MET A 1 -6.63 -5.68 -2.45
CA MET A 1 -6.97 -4.53 -3.33
C MET A 1 -6.45 -3.26 -2.68
N ALA A 2 -6.02 -2.28 -3.46
CA ALA A 2 -5.63 -0.96 -2.96
C ALA A 2 -6.40 0.14 -3.69
N VAL A 3 -6.84 1.13 -2.91
CA VAL A 3 -7.56 2.31 -3.39
C VAL A 3 -6.76 3.53 -3.00
N GLU A 4 -6.52 4.42 -3.95
CA GLU A 4 -5.94 5.74 -3.69
C GLU A 4 -7.07 6.77 -3.52
N ILE A 5 -6.84 7.74 -2.64
CA ILE A 5 -7.62 8.97 -2.56
C ILE A 5 -6.69 10.14 -2.87
N LYS A 6 -6.91 10.79 -4.00
CA LYS A 6 -6.12 11.95 -4.45
C LYS A 6 -6.48 13.21 -3.64
N PRO A 7 -5.63 14.25 -3.61
CA PRO A 7 -5.91 15.49 -2.89
C PRO A 7 -7.21 16.21 -3.32
N ASN A 8 -7.67 15.98 -4.55
CA ASN A 8 -8.93 16.50 -5.07
C ASN A 8 -10.16 15.65 -4.67
N GLY A 9 -9.98 14.61 -3.84
CA GLY A 9 -11.03 13.70 -3.40
C GLY A 9 -11.38 12.59 -4.39
N HIS A 10 -10.74 12.54 -5.56
CA HIS A 10 -10.95 11.45 -6.52
C HIS A 10 -10.44 10.13 -5.96
N LYS A 11 -11.23 9.07 -6.13
CA LYS A 11 -10.90 7.72 -5.68
C LYS A 11 -10.69 6.81 -6.87
N GLU A 12 -9.61 6.06 -6.87
CA GLU A 12 -9.33 5.09 -7.92
C GLU A 12 -8.73 3.81 -7.33
N ILE A 13 -9.04 2.68 -7.97
CA ILE A 13 -8.38 1.41 -7.68
C ILE A 13 -7.02 1.48 -8.37
N ILE A 14 -5.95 1.47 -7.59
CA ILE A 14 -4.59 1.53 -8.13
C ILE A 14 -3.99 0.14 -8.35
N ASP A 15 -4.50 -0.88 -7.67
CA ASP A 15 -4.04 -2.27 -7.83
C ASP A 15 -5.02 -3.28 -7.20
N TYR A 16 -5.07 -4.47 -7.77
CA TYR A 16 -5.74 -5.63 -7.21
C TYR A 16 -4.89 -6.87 -7.48
N ARG A 17 -4.83 -7.77 -6.50
CA ARG A 17 -4.11 -9.03 -6.62
C ARG A 17 -5.02 -10.18 -6.23
N ILE A 18 -4.98 -11.24 -7.03
CA ILE A 18 -5.56 -12.53 -6.70
C ILE A 18 -4.40 -13.40 -6.30
N ALA A 19 -4.39 -13.84 -5.04
CA ALA A 19 -3.37 -14.73 -4.53
C ALA A 19 -4.04 -15.87 -3.74
N PRO A 20 -3.46 -17.08 -3.76
CA PRO A 20 -4.03 -18.24 -3.07
C PRO A 20 -3.98 -18.10 -1.55
N VAL A 21 -3.08 -17.28 -1.03
CA VAL A 21 -2.91 -16.98 0.40
C VAL A 21 -2.57 -15.52 0.61
N GLU A 22 -2.93 -14.98 1.76
CA GLU A 22 -2.47 -13.68 2.20
C GLU A 22 -1.13 -13.82 2.93
N ASN A 23 -0.07 -13.17 2.42
CA ASN A 23 1.22 -13.15 3.09
C ASN A 23 1.98 -11.84 2.82
N ILE A 24 3.01 -11.59 3.64
CA ILE A 24 3.78 -10.35 3.59
C ILE A 24 4.57 -10.18 2.29
N GLY A 25 4.96 -11.26 1.62
CA GLY A 25 5.67 -11.22 0.34
C GLY A 25 4.78 -10.64 -0.76
N ILE A 26 3.53 -11.11 -0.85
CA ILE A 26 2.56 -10.62 -1.83
C ILE A 26 2.25 -9.14 -1.60
N TRP A 27 2.08 -8.73 -0.34
CA TRP A 27 1.91 -7.33 0.00
C TRP A 27 3.16 -6.51 -0.32
N GLY A 28 4.36 -7.04 -0.05
CA GLY A 28 5.64 -6.38 -0.32
C GLY A 28 5.83 -6.06 -1.79
N GLU A 29 5.58 -7.03 -2.66
CA GLU A 29 5.58 -6.83 -4.12
C GLU A 29 4.52 -5.82 -4.57
N MET A 30 3.34 -5.79 -3.94
CA MET A 30 2.31 -4.81 -4.28
C MET A 30 2.77 -3.39 -3.96
N ILE A 31 3.38 -3.21 -2.79
CA ILE A 31 3.92 -1.92 -2.34
C ILE A 31 5.15 -1.51 -3.16
N SER A 32 6.04 -2.43 -3.53
CA SER A 32 7.17 -2.11 -4.41
C SER A 32 6.68 -1.64 -5.79
N ASN A 33 5.66 -2.30 -6.34
CA ASN A 33 5.05 -1.92 -7.62
C ASN A 33 4.41 -0.53 -7.57
N PHE A 34 4.00 -0.02 -6.39
CA PHE A 34 3.54 1.36 -6.27
C PHE A 34 4.67 2.36 -6.50
N LYS A 35 5.84 2.11 -5.91
CA LYS A 35 7.04 2.95 -6.10
C LYS A 35 7.50 2.93 -7.56
N GLU A 36 7.55 1.76 -8.17
CA GLU A 36 7.95 1.61 -9.58
C GLU A 36 7.01 2.37 -10.54
N ARG A 37 5.73 2.51 -10.20
CA ARG A 37 4.74 3.28 -10.95
C ARG A 37 4.74 4.78 -10.63
N GLY A 38 5.65 5.25 -9.77
CA GLY A 38 5.81 6.66 -9.44
C GLY A 38 4.92 7.15 -8.29
N LEU A 39 4.29 6.26 -7.51
CA LEU A 39 3.60 6.66 -6.29
C LEU A 39 4.63 6.95 -5.19
N GLU A 40 5.14 8.17 -5.14
CA GLU A 40 6.26 8.52 -4.25
C GLU A 40 5.83 8.94 -2.84
N GLN A 41 4.78 9.77 -2.76
CA GLN A 41 4.32 10.41 -1.53
C GLN A 41 2.93 9.89 -1.17
N VAL A 42 2.86 9.16 -0.06
CA VAL A 42 1.60 8.71 0.54
C VAL A 42 1.53 9.28 1.94
N GLU A 43 0.45 9.96 2.28
CA GLU A 43 0.32 10.59 3.61
C GLU A 43 -0.17 9.59 4.66
N LEU A 44 -1.06 8.67 4.27
CA LEU A 44 -1.74 7.74 5.16
C LEU A 44 -1.99 6.40 4.47
N PHE A 45 -1.63 5.32 5.15
CA PHE A 45 -2.09 3.98 4.87
C PHE A 45 -3.13 3.55 5.91
N LEU A 46 -4.22 2.94 5.41
CA LEU A 46 -5.25 2.28 6.21
C LEU A 46 -5.31 0.82 5.80
N SER A 47 -5.24 -0.09 6.76
CA SER A 47 -5.37 -1.53 6.51
C SER A 47 -6.13 -2.22 7.63
N ASP A 48 -6.58 -3.45 7.40
CA ASP A 48 -7.27 -4.29 8.38
C ASP A 48 -6.36 -4.86 9.49
N GLY A 49 -5.06 -4.54 9.46
CA GLY A 49 -4.12 -4.89 10.51
C GLY A 49 -3.39 -6.22 10.29
N PHE A 50 -3.27 -6.69 9.04
CA PHE A 50 -2.43 -7.85 8.72
C PHE A 50 -1.03 -7.75 9.37
N VAL A 51 -0.62 -8.84 10.03
CA VAL A 51 0.61 -8.86 10.85
C VAL A 51 1.83 -8.57 9.98
N GLY A 52 2.64 -7.60 10.39
CA GLY A 52 3.87 -7.20 9.68
C GLY A 52 3.68 -6.15 8.58
N ILE A 53 2.44 -5.81 8.20
CA ILE A 53 2.19 -4.84 7.12
C ILE A 53 2.75 -3.45 7.45
N LYS A 54 2.66 -3.04 8.72
CA LYS A 54 3.18 -1.75 9.20
C LYS A 54 4.70 -1.63 9.03
N ASP A 55 5.44 -2.69 9.34
CA ASP A 55 6.89 -2.68 9.26
C ASP A 55 7.36 -2.75 7.81
N MET A 56 6.68 -3.52 6.98
CA MET A 56 6.88 -3.52 5.53
C MET A 56 6.60 -2.14 4.92
N LEU A 57 5.47 -1.51 5.24
CA LEU A 57 5.13 -0.17 4.72
C LEU A 57 6.18 0.88 5.10
N LYS A 58 6.74 0.82 6.31
CA LYS A 58 7.83 1.72 6.72
C LYS A 58 9.10 1.55 5.87
N GLN A 59 9.38 0.37 5.33
CA GLN A 59 10.56 0.16 4.47
C GLN A 59 10.44 0.92 3.15
N TYR A 60 9.25 0.95 2.56
CA TYR A 60 9.00 1.62 1.27
C TYR A 60 8.56 3.09 1.43
N TYR A 61 7.78 3.38 2.47
CA TYR A 61 7.13 4.67 2.73
C TYR A 61 7.37 5.13 4.18
N PRO A 62 8.62 5.43 4.57
CA PRO A 62 8.98 5.72 5.96
C PRO A 62 8.35 6.99 6.54
N LYS A 63 7.86 7.90 5.68
CA LYS A 63 7.25 9.18 6.08
C LYS A 63 5.73 9.08 6.26
N SER A 64 5.11 8.00 5.80
CA SER A 64 3.65 7.84 5.82
C SER A 64 3.15 7.49 7.22
N LYS A 65 1.97 7.99 7.55
CA LYS A 65 1.24 7.53 8.74
C LYS A 65 0.58 6.19 8.45
N PHE A 66 0.36 5.42 9.50
CA PHE A 66 -0.33 4.15 9.44
C PHE A 66 -1.34 4.08 10.58
N GLN A 67 -2.59 3.74 10.26
CA GLN A 67 -3.68 3.58 11.22
C GLN A 67 -4.40 2.25 11.00
#